data_AF-A0AAN1XUF5-F1
#
_entry.id   AF-A0AAN1XUF5-F1
#
_cell.length_a   1.000
_cell.length_b   1.000
_cell.length_c   1.000
_cell.angle_alpha   90.00
_cell.angle_beta   90.00
_cell.angle_gamma   90.00
#
_symmetry.space_group_name_H-M   'P 1'
#
loop_
_entity.id
_entity.type
_entity.pdbx_description
1 polymer ?
#
loop_
_entity_poly.entity_id
_entity_poly.type
_entity_poly.pdbx_seq_one_letter_code
_entity_poly.pdbx_strand_id
1 'polypeptide(L)'
;MLRVAVPIDVSAVTSTASAAFALATPLRVGDLLAAAVIEALGPRAPQDKRERVIRSTLAGLAGGEYVVEIDGRIYTDPHDVAVCSGTVTLRFFLRRALRAA
;
A
#
# COMPACT_ATOMS: atom_id res chain seq x y z
N MET A 1 0.57 12.84 -2.91
CA MET A 1 -0.29 11.77 -3.47
C MET A 1 0.64 10.83 -4.21
N LEU A 2 0.66 9.55 -3.85
CA LEU A 2 1.51 8.54 -4.50
C LEU A 2 0.63 7.58 -5.28
N ARG A 3 1.02 7.22 -6.50
CA ARG A 3 0.29 6.29 -7.36
C ARG A 3 1.12 5.03 -7.50
N VAL A 4 0.53 3.89 -7.19
CA VAL A 4 1.24 2.59 -7.20
C VAL A 4 0.51 1.66 -8.14
N ALA A 5 1.25 1.06 -9.07
CA ALA A 5 0.74 0.00 -9.90
C ALA A 5 0.50 -1.24 -9.04
N VAL A 6 -0.72 -1.77 -9.09
CA VAL A 6 -1.12 -2.96 -8.34
C VAL A 6 -0.76 -4.17 -9.19
N PRO A 7 0.04 -5.11 -8.68
CA PRO A 7 0.29 -6.35 -9.40
C PRO A 7 -1.04 -7.10 -9.54
N ILE A 8 -1.40 -7.43 -10.79
CA ILE A 8 -2.52 -8.32 -11.06
C ILE A 8 -2.08 -9.74 -10.67
N ASP A 9 -2.82 -10.41 -9.79
CA ASP A 9 -2.56 -11.81 -9.48
C ASP A 9 -2.99 -12.69 -10.66
N VAL A 10 -2.05 -12.91 -11.59
CA VAL A 10 -2.26 -13.74 -12.77
C VAL A 10 -2.53 -15.20 -12.37
N SER A 11 -2.02 -15.65 -11.23
CA SER A 11 -2.24 -17.00 -10.69
C SER A 11 -3.69 -17.22 -10.26
N ALA A 12 -4.33 -16.20 -9.66
CA ALA A 12 -5.76 -16.23 -9.38
C ALA A 12 -6.60 -16.28 -10.67
N VAL A 13 -6.19 -15.52 -11.69
CA VAL A 13 -6.85 -15.52 -13.01
C VAL A 13 -6.76 -16.89 -13.70
N THR A 14 -5.59 -17.52 -13.67
CA THR A 14 -5.36 -18.82 -14.34
C THR A 14 -5.99 -20.00 -13.61
N SER A 15 -6.04 -19.97 -12.28
CA SER A 15 -6.60 -21.06 -11.47
C SER A 15 -8.13 -21.04 -11.35
N THR A 16 -8.75 -19.87 -11.36
CA THR A 16 -10.21 -19.73 -11.16
C THR A 16 -10.98 -19.42 -12.46
N ALA A 17 -10.27 -19.22 -13.58
CA ALA A 17 -10.84 -18.72 -14.84
C ALA A 17 -11.70 -17.44 -14.68
N SER A 18 -11.47 -16.68 -13.61
CA SER A 18 -12.30 -15.54 -13.24
C SER A 18 -11.57 -14.24 -13.57
N ALA A 19 -12.05 -13.57 -14.63
CA ALA A 19 -11.60 -12.22 -15.00
C ALA A 19 -11.87 -11.18 -13.90
N ALA A 20 -12.72 -11.48 -12.92
CA ALA A 20 -13.01 -10.58 -11.81
C ALA A 20 -11.77 -10.30 -10.92
N PHE A 21 -10.83 -11.26 -10.79
CA PHE A 21 -9.57 -11.03 -10.07
C PHE A 21 -8.60 -10.11 -10.82
N ALA A 22 -8.77 -9.98 -12.14
CA ALA A 22 -8.08 -8.96 -12.92
C ALA A 22 -8.66 -7.54 -12.69
N LEU A 23 -9.90 -7.45 -12.22
CA LEU A 23 -10.59 -6.17 -11.93
C LEU A 23 -10.41 -5.72 -10.47
N ALA A 24 -10.21 -6.67 -9.55
CA ALA A 24 -10.13 -6.41 -8.12
C ALA A 24 -9.11 -7.36 -7.45
N THR A 25 -7.96 -6.83 -7.04
CA THR A 25 -6.92 -7.56 -6.33
C THR A 25 -6.93 -7.18 -4.85
N PRO A 26 -7.23 -8.11 -3.93
CA PRO A 26 -7.09 -7.89 -2.51
C PRO A 26 -5.59 -7.91 -2.13
N LEU A 27 -5.11 -6.82 -1.55
CA LEU A 27 -3.74 -6.72 -1.04
C LEU A 27 -3.75 -6.24 0.40
N ARG A 28 -2.77 -6.70 1.19
CA ARG A 28 -2.56 -6.13 2.51
C ARG A 28 -2.07 -4.70 2.38
N VAL A 29 -2.50 -3.83 3.30
CA VAL A 29 -2.02 -2.45 3.38
C VAL A 29 -0.49 -2.41 3.48
N GLY A 30 0.12 -3.35 4.23
CA GLY A 30 1.57 -3.45 4.33
C GLY A 30 2.28 -3.71 2.99
N ASP A 31 1.69 -4.54 2.13
CA ASP A 31 2.26 -4.86 0.80
C ASP A 31 2.15 -3.65 -0.14
N LEU A 32 1.02 -2.93 -0.08
CA LEU A 32 0.82 -1.68 -0.81
C LEU A 32 1.79 -0.60 -0.36
N LEU A 33 2.06 -0.48 0.94
CA LEU A 33 3.04 0.45 1.48
C LEU A 33 4.47 0.10 1.06
N ALA A 34 4.81 -1.19 1.03
CA ALA A 34 6.11 -1.63 0.52
C ALA A 34 6.27 -1.25 -0.96
N ALA A 35 5.26 -1.50 -1.79
CA ALA A 35 5.25 -1.09 -3.19
C ALA A 35 5.33 0.44 -3.35
N ALA A 36 4.61 1.20 -2.52
CA ALA A 36 4.68 2.66 -2.48
C ALA A 36 6.08 3.18 -2.15
N VAL A 37 6.77 2.57 -1.18
CA VAL A 37 8.14 2.93 -0.82
C VAL A 37 9.10 2.61 -1.96
N ILE A 38 8.97 1.45 -2.61
CA ILE A 38 9.81 1.06 -3.74
C ILE A 38 9.63 2.06 -4.90
N GLU A 39 8.38 2.41 -5.23
CA GLU A 39 8.05 3.39 -6.26
C GLU A 39 8.65 4.77 -5.92
N ALA A 40 8.48 5.23 -4.67
CA ALA A 40 8.98 6.53 -4.23
C ALA A 40 10.51 6.64 -4.22
N LEU A 41 11.20 5.55 -3.85
CA LEU A 41 12.66 5.50 -3.81
C LEU A 41 13.28 5.33 -5.21
N GLY A 42 12.52 4.76 -6.14
CA GLY A 42 12.93 4.48 -7.50
C GLY A 42 13.85 3.26 -7.63
N PRO A 43 14.07 2.81 -8.89
CA PRO A 43 14.69 1.52 -9.19
C PRO A 43 16.18 1.43 -8.83
N ARG A 44 16.85 2.56 -8.57
CA ARG A 44 18.28 2.63 -8.23
C ARG A 44 18.55 2.71 -6.73
N ALA A 45 17.52 2.72 -5.88
CA ALA A 45 17.73 2.78 -4.44
C ALA A 45 18.46 1.51 -3.94
N PRO A 46 19.50 1.64 -3.09
CA PRO A 46 20.16 0.50 -2.45
C PRO A 46 19.19 -0.39 -1.67
N GLN A 47 19.44 -1.70 -1.66
CA GLN A 47 18.58 -2.69 -1.02
C GLN A 47 18.40 -2.43 0.49
N ASP A 48 19.49 -2.11 1.19
CA ASP A 48 19.46 -1.78 2.62
C ASP A 48 18.58 -0.56 2.92
N LYS A 49 18.62 0.44 2.04
CA LYS A 49 17.79 1.64 2.14
C LYS A 49 16.31 1.29 1.93
N ARG A 50 15.99 0.45 0.94
CA ARG A 50 14.61 -0.01 0.71
C ARG A 50 14.07 -0.73 1.93
N GLU A 51 14.78 -1.74 2.43
CA GLU A 51 14.35 -2.54 3.58
C GLU A 51 14.18 -1.69 4.84
N ARG A 52 15.12 -0.77 5.08
CA ARG A 52 15.05 0.16 6.23
C ARG A 52 13.84 1.07 6.15
N VAL A 53 13.58 1.66 4.98
CA VAL A 53 12.44 2.58 4.79
C VAL A 53 11.11 1.82 4.84
N ILE A 54 11.02 0.62 4.25
CA ILE A 54 9.82 -0.22 4.35
C ILE A 54 9.54 -0.54 5.82
N ARG A 55 10.55 -1.01 6.56
CA ARG A 55 10.42 -1.36 7.98
C ARG A 55 9.97 -0.17 8.83
N SER A 56 10.61 1.00 8.67
CA SER A 56 10.23 2.19 9.42
C SER A 56 8.83 2.68 9.05
N THR A 57 8.45 2.57 7.77
CA THR A 57 7.11 2.92 7.30
C THR A 57 6.07 2.04 7.98
N LEU A 58 6.20 0.71 7.89
CA LEU A 58 5.26 -0.22 8.52
C LEU A 58 5.19 -0.05 10.05
N ALA A 59 6.33 0.16 10.70
CA ALA A 59 6.39 0.42 12.14
C ALA A 59 5.64 1.71 12.52
N GLY A 60 5.78 2.79 11.75
CA GLY A 60 5.07 4.05 12.01
C GLY A 60 3.55 3.94 11.84
N LEU A 61 3.07 3.11 10.90
CA LEU A 61 1.64 2.83 10.77
C LEU A 61 1.14 2.02 11.97
N ALA A 62 1.81 0.91 12.30
CA ALA A 62 1.44 0.05 13.44
C ALA A 62 1.53 0.78 14.79
N GLY A 63 2.48 1.70 14.93
CA GLY A 63 2.62 2.60 16.08
C GLY A 63 1.61 3.75 16.11
N GLY A 64 0.82 3.93 15.05
CA GLY A 64 -0.20 4.97 14.95
C GLY A 64 0.36 6.40 14.84
N GLU A 65 1.58 6.56 14.33
CA GLU A 65 2.20 7.87 14.09
C GLU A 65 1.46 8.63 12.96
N TYR A 66 0.99 7.87 11.98
CA TYR A 66 0.21 8.34 10.85
C TYR A 66 -0.89 7.33 10.50
N VAL A 67 -1.82 7.75 9.65
CA VAL A 67 -2.78 6.88 8.97
C VAL A 67 -2.56 6.97 7.47
N VAL A 68 -2.96 5.94 6.75
CA VAL A 68 -2.88 5.93 5.28
C VAL A 68 -4.28 5.91 4.69
N GLU A 69 -4.54 6.81 3.74
CA GLU A 69 -5.72 6.75 2.89
C GLU A 69 -5.34 6.04 1.59
N ILE A 70 -6.09 5.01 1.23
CA ILE A 70 -5.96 4.26 -0.02
C ILE A 70 -7.30 4.36 -0.74
N ASP A 71 -7.30 5.00 -1.91
CA ASP A 71 -8.50 5.24 -2.74
C ASP A 71 -9.69 5.80 -1.93
N GLY A 72 -9.42 6.76 -1.05
CA GLY A 72 -10.44 7.44 -0.22
C GLY A 72 -10.83 6.71 1.07
N ARG A 73 -10.25 5.55 1.37
CA ARG A 73 -10.48 4.81 2.62
C ARG A 73 -9.28 4.89 3.56
N ILE A 74 -9.52 5.14 4.83
CA ILE A 74 -8.48 5.26 5.86
C ILE A 74 -8.18 3.89 6.46
N TYR A 75 -6.89 3.58 6.57
CA TYR A 75 -6.34 2.38 7.18
C TYR A 75 -5.35 2.74 8.29
N THR A 76 -5.36 1.93 9.34
CA THR A 76 -4.51 2.12 10.52
C THR A 76 -3.70 0.87 10.87
N ASP A 77 -4.03 -0.29 10.29
CA ASP A 77 -3.32 -1.55 10.53
C ASP A 77 -2.68 -2.03 9.22
N PRO A 78 -1.37 -2.37 9.20
CA PRO A 78 -0.75 -2.96 8.01
C PRO A 78 -1.34 -4.31 7.57
N HIS A 79 -2.06 -5.01 8.46
CA HIS A 79 -2.72 -6.28 8.18
C HIS A 79 -4.12 -6.12 7.57
N ASP A 80 -4.67 -4.90 7.55
CA ASP A 80 -5.92 -4.62 6.83
C ASP A 80 -5.78 -4.95 5.34
N VAL A 81 -6.90 -5.29 4.70
CA VAL A 81 -6.95 -5.61 3.28
C VAL A 81 -7.65 -4.50 2.52
N ALA A 82 -6.98 -3.99 1.47
CA ALA A 82 -7.55 -3.09 0.50
C ALA A 82 -7.82 -3.84 -0.81
N VAL A 83 -9.01 -3.64 -1.38
CA VAL A 83 -9.37 -4.18 -2.69
C VAL A 83 -9.01 -3.13 -3.73
N CYS A 84 -8.09 -3.49 -4.62
CA CYS A 84 -7.39 -2.57 -5.49
C CYS A 84 -7.68 -2.89 -6.97
N SER A 85 -7.66 -1.90 -7.86
CA SER A 85 -7.89 -2.12 -9.30
C SER A 85 -6.83 -1.44 -10.15
N GLY A 86 -5.81 -2.20 -10.57
CA GLY A 86 -4.74 -1.78 -11.50
C GLY A 86 -3.78 -0.70 -10.97
N THR A 87 -4.28 0.39 -10.40
CA THR A 87 -3.51 1.45 -9.76
C THR A 87 -4.26 1.90 -8.52
N VAL A 88 -3.52 2.11 -7.42
CA VAL A 88 -4.06 2.72 -6.20
C VAL A 88 -3.44 4.08 -5.95
N THR A 89 -4.21 4.96 -5.33
CA THR A 89 -3.76 6.25 -4.82
C THR A 89 -3.56 6.17 -3.31
N LEU A 90 -2.36 6.50 -2.84
CA LEU A 90 -2.03 6.60 -1.42
C LEU A 90 -1.79 8.04 -0.98
N ARG A 91 -2.31 8.36 0.22
CA ARG A 91 -2.04 9.61 0.95
C ARG A 91 -1.72 9.28 2.41
N PHE A 92 -0.79 10.03 2.99
CA PHE A 92 -0.38 9.86 4.37
C PHE A 92 -0.83 11.07 5.18
N PHE A 93 -1.38 10.83 6.36
CA PHE A 93 -1.82 11.88 7.27
C PHE A 93 -1.24 11.62 8.65
N LEU A 94 -0.53 12.62 9.19
CA LEU A 94 -0.10 12.56 10.60
C LEU A 94 -1.35 12.49 11.47
N ARG A 95 -1.35 11.56 12.44
CA ARG A 95 -2.53 11.37 13.29
C ARG A 95 -2.88 12.61 14.11
N ARG A 96 -1.86 13.43 14.45
CA ARG A 96 -2.05 14.73 15.11
C ARG A 96 -2.81 15.74 14.24
N ALA A 97 -2.65 15.70 12.92
CA ALA A 97 -3.34 16.61 12.00
C ALA A 97 -4.84 16.31 11.89
N LEU A 98 -5.24 15.05 12.05
CA LEU A 98 -6.66 14.64 12.02
C LEU A 98 -7.45 15.01 13.28
N ARG A 99 -6.79 15.32 14.40
CA ARG A 99 -7.45 15.76 15.64
C ARG A 99 -7.69 17.27 15.71
N ALA A 100 -7.10 18.03 14.80
CA ALA A 100 -7.18 19.49 14.75
C ALA A 100 -8.16 20.01 13.69
N ALA A 101 -8.83 19.10 12.97
CA ALA A 101 -9.89 19.36 12.00
C ALA A 101 -11.23 18.90 12.57
#